data_AF-A0A974Z035-F1
#
_entry.id   AF-A0A974Z035-F1
#
_cell.length_a   1.000
_cell.length_b   1.000
_cell.length_c   1.000
_cell.angle_alpha   90.00
_cell.angle_beta   90.00
_cell.angle_gamma   90.00
#
_symmetry.space_group_name_H-M   'P 1'
#
loop_
_entity.id
_entity.type
_entity.pdbx_description
1 polymer ?
#
loop_
_entity_poly.entity_id
_entity_poly.type
_entity_poly.pdbx_seq_one_letter_code
_entity_poly.pdbx_strand_id
1 'polypeptide(L)'
;MPAIVAVHPKISSIVQDCLVRTNFSPVSIQSHLSSSRNVNELFAILRKVDSTLLILDTVLLPKEHCIDTLRRLRLSQPSLRIILLSPQIVFLEQHRNEFAILQIFDTFAYKANTNGLVHLQDSLPQMILHPADAMDFLQKKIFEPDLKNPISFSKSFISVAGLEERTGTTKTALLFSLFLRDKVLLVELNEKHPVLLEYFLLEEYFDAATGLYYLPNCPNLAILPLERSQNWTQYIENFKYVVLDLGVFSPHVSDSCYQEFQRSSMRILTSLGSPWSIQHLQNLNIPQDTFLWLNFCPEESLKAIQRNIKGKYGTIVASPYQPNWLFVSKEQKKVCRQLFF
;
A
#
# COMPACT_ATOMS: atom_id res chain seq x y z
N MET A 1 -8.47 -14.17 -18.74
CA MET A 1 -8.11 -14.26 -17.30
C MET A 1 -9.41 -14.27 -16.48
N PRO A 2 -9.52 -15.08 -15.41
CA PRO A 2 -10.74 -15.09 -14.59
C PRO A 2 -10.89 -13.77 -13.82
N ALA A 3 -12.06 -13.15 -13.93
CA ALA A 3 -12.44 -11.98 -13.14
C ALA A 3 -13.65 -12.33 -12.27
N ILE A 4 -13.60 -11.99 -11.00
CA ILE A 4 -14.73 -12.16 -10.09
C ILE A 4 -15.63 -10.94 -10.18
N VAL A 5 -16.93 -11.17 -10.34
CA VAL A 5 -17.94 -10.12 -10.48
C VAL A 5 -18.93 -10.21 -9.35
N ALA A 6 -18.95 -9.18 -8.52
CA ALA A 6 -19.92 -9.00 -7.44
C ALA A 6 -20.58 -7.63 -7.64
N VAL A 7 -21.62 -7.57 -8.47
CA VAL A 7 -22.29 -6.31 -8.85
C VAL A 7 -23.80 -6.40 -8.75
N HIS A 8 -24.48 -5.26 -8.61
CA HIS A 8 -25.94 -5.24 -8.56
C HIS A 8 -26.56 -5.81 -9.86
N PRO A 9 -27.65 -6.60 -9.81
CA PRO A 9 -28.25 -7.24 -11.00
C PRO A 9 -28.54 -6.28 -12.15
N LYS A 10 -28.94 -5.04 -11.84
CA LYS A 10 -29.20 -3.97 -12.84
C LYS A 10 -27.99 -3.62 -13.73
N ILE A 11 -26.77 -3.84 -13.26
CA ILE A 11 -25.55 -3.56 -14.03
C ILE A 11 -24.78 -4.83 -14.42
N SER A 12 -25.25 -6.01 -14.00
CA SER A 12 -24.56 -7.28 -14.21
C SER A 12 -24.35 -7.60 -15.69
N SER A 13 -25.36 -7.36 -16.55
CA SER A 13 -25.22 -7.60 -17.99
C SER A 13 -24.17 -6.69 -18.62
N ILE A 14 -24.16 -5.41 -18.26
CA ILE A 14 -23.17 -4.43 -18.74
C ILE A 14 -21.76 -4.88 -18.34
N VAL A 15 -21.56 -5.26 -17.07
CA VAL A 15 -20.25 -5.68 -16.57
C VAL A 15 -19.78 -6.98 -17.24
N GLN A 16 -20.68 -7.94 -17.44
CA GLN A 16 -20.38 -9.18 -18.17
C GLN A 16 -19.97 -8.89 -19.61
N ASP A 17 -20.72 -8.03 -20.32
CA ASP A 17 -20.40 -7.62 -21.68
C ASP A 17 -19.03 -6.93 -21.76
N CYS A 18 -18.72 -6.02 -20.82
CA CYS A 18 -17.42 -5.35 -20.76
C CYS A 18 -16.27 -6.35 -20.53
N LEU A 19 -16.44 -7.36 -19.68
CA LEU A 19 -15.43 -8.38 -19.42
C LEU A 19 -15.18 -9.28 -20.64
N VAL A 20 -16.25 -9.70 -21.33
CA VAL A 20 -16.15 -10.49 -22.56
C VAL A 20 -15.40 -9.70 -23.64
N ARG A 21 -15.72 -8.42 -23.84
CA ARG A 21 -15.03 -7.53 -24.79
C ARG A 21 -13.55 -7.31 -24.47
N THR A 22 -13.15 -7.50 -23.21
CA THR A 22 -11.78 -7.31 -22.73
C THR A 22 -11.04 -8.62 -22.48
N ASN A 23 -11.55 -9.76 -22.99
CA ASN A 23 -10.96 -11.10 -22.87
C ASN A 23 -10.80 -11.61 -21.41
N PHE A 24 -11.64 -11.13 -20.50
CA PHE A 24 -11.80 -11.69 -19.17
C PHE A 24 -12.95 -12.71 -19.15
N SER A 25 -12.75 -13.79 -18.39
CA SER A 25 -13.78 -14.82 -18.16
C SER A 25 -14.51 -14.50 -16.87
N PRO A 26 -15.77 -14.06 -16.90
CA PRO A 26 -16.48 -13.65 -15.70
C PRO A 26 -16.83 -14.87 -14.84
N VAL A 27 -16.46 -14.82 -13.56
CA VAL A 27 -16.96 -15.69 -12.51
C VAL A 27 -17.93 -14.85 -11.69
N SER A 28 -19.22 -14.96 -12.05
CA SER A 28 -20.27 -14.14 -11.42
C SER A 28 -20.67 -14.72 -10.08
N ILE A 29 -20.67 -13.88 -9.04
CA ILE A 29 -21.23 -14.18 -7.74
C ILE A 29 -22.65 -13.66 -7.72
N GLN A 30 -23.61 -14.55 -8.01
CA GLN A 30 -25.03 -14.22 -7.97
C GLN A 30 -25.56 -14.34 -6.53
N SER A 31 -25.07 -13.53 -5.61
CA SER A 31 -25.67 -13.41 -4.28
C SER A 31 -25.69 -11.96 -3.80
N HIS A 32 -26.84 -11.54 -3.24
CA HIS A 32 -26.95 -10.24 -2.58
C HIS A 32 -26.01 -10.22 -1.38
N LEU A 33 -24.90 -9.47 -1.40
CA LEU A 33 -23.95 -9.44 -0.27
C LEU A 33 -24.44 -8.64 0.95
N SER A 34 -25.76 -8.42 1.08
CA SER A 34 -26.41 -7.55 2.06
C SER A 34 -26.36 -8.02 3.52
N SER A 35 -25.68 -9.14 3.81
CA SER A 35 -25.49 -9.65 5.17
C SER A 35 -24.03 -10.07 5.40
N SER A 36 -23.58 -10.04 6.65
CA SER A 36 -22.24 -10.51 7.05
C SER A 36 -21.95 -11.96 6.62
N ARG A 37 -23.00 -12.79 6.50
CA ARG A 37 -22.92 -14.18 6.00
C ARG A 37 -22.49 -14.24 4.53
N ASN A 38 -22.86 -13.25 3.73
CA ASN A 38 -22.61 -13.21 2.30
C ASN A 38 -21.21 -12.64 1.98
N VAL A 39 -20.68 -11.77 2.83
CA VAL A 39 -19.27 -11.34 2.75
C VAL A 39 -18.32 -12.53 2.91
N ASN A 40 -18.59 -13.43 3.86
CA ASN A 40 -17.79 -14.66 4.03
C ASN A 40 -17.87 -15.59 2.81
N GLU A 41 -18.99 -15.60 2.08
CA GLU A 41 -19.15 -16.33 0.83
C GLU A 41 -18.25 -15.74 -0.28
N LEU A 42 -18.21 -14.41 -0.41
CA LEU A 42 -17.26 -13.72 -1.30
C LEU A 42 -15.82 -14.13 -0.99
N PHE A 43 -15.41 -14.14 0.28
CA PHE A 43 -14.08 -14.62 0.69
C PHE A 43 -13.85 -16.09 0.35
N ALA A 44 -14.84 -16.96 0.57
CA ALA A 44 -14.72 -18.38 0.24
C ALA A 44 -14.54 -18.61 -1.27
N ILE A 45 -15.22 -17.81 -2.11
CA ILE A 45 -15.07 -17.87 -3.57
C ILE A 45 -13.70 -17.33 -3.99
N LEU A 46 -13.28 -16.19 -3.47
CA LEU A 46 -11.97 -15.59 -3.75
C LEU A 46 -10.80 -16.50 -3.35
N ARG A 47 -10.97 -17.34 -2.32
CA ARG A 47 -9.96 -18.35 -1.95
C ARG A 47 -9.90 -19.54 -2.90
N LYS A 48 -11.00 -19.84 -3.59
CA LYS A 48 -11.11 -20.99 -4.51
C LYS A 48 -10.77 -20.65 -5.95
N VAL A 49 -10.93 -19.39 -6.34
CA VAL A 49 -10.74 -18.92 -7.70
C VAL A 49 -9.48 -18.07 -7.76
N ASP A 50 -8.47 -18.55 -8.48
CA ASP A 50 -7.25 -17.79 -8.77
C ASP A 50 -7.59 -16.66 -9.76
N SER A 51 -7.98 -15.49 -9.23
CA SER A 51 -8.41 -14.33 -9.99
C SER A 51 -7.48 -13.15 -9.78
N THR A 52 -7.22 -12.41 -10.86
CA THR A 52 -6.41 -11.19 -10.83
C THR A 52 -7.23 -9.92 -10.68
N LEU A 53 -8.56 -10.01 -10.87
CA LEU A 53 -9.47 -8.87 -10.93
C LEU A 53 -10.78 -9.17 -10.19
N LEU A 54 -11.15 -8.27 -9.29
CA LEU A 54 -12.48 -8.19 -8.67
C LEU A 54 -13.17 -6.91 -9.11
N ILE A 55 -14.36 -7.02 -9.70
CA ILE A 55 -15.27 -5.90 -9.90
C ILE A 55 -16.36 -5.97 -8.83
N LEU A 56 -16.39 -4.97 -7.96
CA LEU A 56 -17.25 -4.93 -6.78
C LEU A 56 -18.14 -3.68 -6.79
N ASP A 57 -19.45 -3.88 -6.67
CA ASP A 57 -20.41 -2.79 -6.47
C ASP A 57 -20.63 -2.54 -4.97
N THR A 58 -20.45 -1.29 -4.53
CA THR A 58 -20.62 -0.89 -3.13
C THR A 58 -22.04 -1.11 -2.63
N VAL A 59 -23.05 -1.17 -3.50
CA VAL A 59 -24.44 -1.48 -3.11
C VAL A 59 -24.57 -2.85 -2.46
N LEU A 60 -23.67 -3.78 -2.81
CA LEU A 60 -23.69 -5.11 -2.24
C LEU A 60 -23.10 -5.14 -0.83
N LEU A 61 -22.29 -4.15 -0.44
CA LEU A 61 -21.68 -4.09 0.88
C LEU A 61 -22.55 -3.26 1.84
N PRO A 62 -22.80 -3.71 3.09
CA PRO A 62 -23.35 -2.84 4.12
C PRO A 62 -22.46 -1.60 4.28
N LYS A 63 -23.04 -0.40 4.28
CA LYS A 63 -22.25 0.85 4.29
C LYS A 63 -21.32 0.91 5.49
N GLU A 64 -21.80 0.52 6.67
CA GLU A 64 -21.03 0.46 7.91
C GLU A 64 -19.87 -0.54 7.89
N HIS A 65 -19.85 -1.50 6.95
CA HIS A 65 -18.85 -2.57 6.89
C HIS A 65 -18.07 -2.59 5.57
N CYS A 66 -18.28 -1.62 4.68
CA CYS A 66 -17.68 -1.61 3.35
C CYS A 66 -16.15 -1.55 3.43
N ILE A 67 -15.62 -0.59 4.21
CA ILE A 67 -14.16 -0.41 4.39
C ILE A 67 -13.54 -1.63 5.07
N ASP A 68 -14.17 -2.15 6.13
CA ASP A 68 -13.70 -3.37 6.81
C ASP A 68 -13.65 -4.59 5.90
N THR A 69 -14.65 -4.73 5.02
CA THR A 69 -14.70 -5.81 4.05
C THR A 69 -13.59 -5.66 3.02
N LEU A 70 -13.43 -4.48 2.44
CA LEU A 70 -12.37 -4.17 1.48
C LEU A 70 -10.97 -4.35 2.09
N ARG A 71 -10.81 -4.00 3.36
CA ARG A 71 -9.60 -4.26 4.14
C ARG A 71 -9.30 -5.75 4.23
N ARG A 72 -10.25 -6.54 4.74
CA ARG A 72 -10.06 -8.00 4.85
C ARG A 72 -9.77 -8.63 3.49
N LEU A 73 -10.44 -8.15 2.43
CA LEU A 73 -10.19 -8.55 1.05
C LEU A 73 -8.75 -8.26 0.65
N ARG A 74 -8.29 -7.02 0.80
CA ARG A 74 -6.93 -6.60 0.48
C ARG A 74 -5.87 -7.37 1.28
N LEU A 75 -6.12 -7.65 2.55
CA LEU A 75 -5.22 -8.42 3.41
C LEU A 75 -5.13 -9.89 2.98
N SER A 76 -6.27 -10.50 2.62
CA SER A 76 -6.33 -11.90 2.20
C SER A 76 -5.85 -12.12 0.76
N GLN A 77 -6.01 -11.13 -0.11
CA GLN A 77 -5.67 -11.18 -1.53
C GLN A 77 -4.90 -9.91 -1.95
N PRO A 78 -3.63 -9.75 -1.51
CA PRO A 78 -2.86 -8.51 -1.70
C PRO A 78 -2.60 -8.15 -3.17
N SER A 79 -2.49 -9.15 -4.04
CA SER A 79 -2.29 -9.00 -5.49
C SER A 79 -3.57 -8.74 -6.29
N LEU A 80 -4.75 -8.94 -5.69
CA LEU A 80 -6.02 -8.80 -6.38
C LEU A 80 -6.27 -7.33 -6.73
N ARG A 81 -6.46 -7.03 -8.00
CA ARG A 81 -6.92 -5.70 -8.41
C ARG A 81 -8.40 -5.56 -8.12
N ILE A 82 -8.82 -4.43 -7.57
CA ILE A 82 -10.22 -4.16 -7.20
C ILE A 82 -10.70 -2.94 -7.98
N ILE A 83 -11.70 -3.12 -8.84
CA ILE A 83 -12.47 -2.04 -9.45
C ILE A 83 -13.74 -1.86 -8.61
N LEU A 84 -13.88 -0.70 -7.98
CA LEU A 84 -14.99 -0.38 -7.10
C LEU A 84 -16.03 0.48 -7.84
N LEU A 85 -17.22 -0.06 -8.05
CA LEU A 85 -18.35 0.64 -8.65
C LEU A 85 -19.26 1.17 -7.54
N SER A 86 -19.76 2.41 -7.67
CA SER A 86 -20.70 2.97 -6.71
C SER A 86 -21.78 3.80 -7.41
N PRO A 87 -23.06 3.65 -7.08
CA PRO A 87 -24.09 4.57 -7.57
C PRO A 87 -24.08 5.93 -6.85
N GLN A 88 -23.28 6.07 -5.79
CA GLN A 88 -23.21 7.25 -4.94
C GLN A 88 -21.80 7.86 -5.02
N ILE A 89 -21.65 8.96 -5.78
CA ILE A 89 -20.37 9.68 -5.89
C ILE A 89 -19.89 10.19 -4.53
N VAL A 90 -20.81 10.68 -3.70
CA VAL A 90 -20.53 11.19 -2.35
C VAL A 90 -19.86 10.12 -1.48
N PHE A 91 -20.27 8.85 -1.60
CA PHE A 91 -19.62 7.75 -0.87
C PHE A 91 -18.16 7.56 -1.30
N LEU A 92 -17.89 7.67 -2.61
CA LEU A 92 -16.52 7.54 -3.12
C LEU A 92 -15.62 8.70 -2.67
N GLU A 93 -16.18 9.91 -2.65
CA GLU A 93 -15.46 11.11 -2.20
C GLU A 93 -15.18 11.08 -0.69
N GLN A 94 -16.16 10.67 0.12
CA GLN A 94 -16.04 10.57 1.57
C GLN A 94 -14.95 9.57 1.98
N HIS A 95 -14.85 8.44 1.28
CA HIS A 95 -13.92 7.36 1.62
C HIS A 95 -12.68 7.27 0.72
N ARG A 96 -12.40 8.33 -0.05
CA ARG A 96 -11.29 8.36 -1.01
C ARG A 96 -9.95 8.01 -0.37
N ASN A 97 -9.74 8.41 0.87
CA ASN A 97 -8.46 8.24 1.55
C ASN A 97 -8.28 6.79 2.02
N GLU A 98 -9.34 6.19 2.55
CA GLU A 98 -9.40 4.80 2.95
C GLU A 98 -9.18 3.88 1.75
N PHE A 99 -9.77 4.21 0.60
CA PHE A 99 -9.48 3.49 -0.64
C PHE A 99 -8.03 3.64 -1.09
N ALA A 100 -7.45 4.84 -0.98
CA ALA A 100 -6.04 5.05 -1.30
C ALA A 100 -5.10 4.26 -0.37
N ILE A 101 -5.41 4.19 0.94
CA ILE A 101 -4.67 3.39 1.94
C ILE A 101 -4.77 1.90 1.59
N LEU A 102 -5.96 1.44 1.23
CA LEU A 102 -6.24 0.09 0.76
C LEU A 102 -5.73 -0.20 -0.66
N GLN A 103 -5.13 0.79 -1.32
CA GLN A 103 -4.60 0.72 -2.68
C GLN A 103 -5.66 0.32 -3.72
N ILE A 104 -6.87 0.86 -3.56
CA ILE A 104 -8.00 0.75 -4.47
C ILE A 104 -8.14 2.10 -5.17
N PHE A 105 -7.51 2.23 -6.33
CA PHE A 105 -7.51 3.47 -7.11
C PHE A 105 -8.53 3.46 -8.25
N ASP A 106 -8.99 2.27 -8.65
CA ASP A 106 -9.95 2.08 -9.74
C ASP A 106 -11.39 2.23 -9.21
N THR A 107 -11.78 3.44 -8.83
CA THR A 107 -13.14 3.73 -8.35
C THR A 107 -13.97 4.41 -9.43
N PHE A 108 -15.23 4.00 -9.60
CA PHE A 108 -16.13 4.58 -10.60
C PHE A 108 -17.52 4.86 -10.04
N ALA A 109 -17.94 6.13 -10.12
CA ALA A 109 -19.31 6.52 -9.82
C ALA A 109 -20.19 6.32 -11.05
N TYR A 110 -21.34 5.64 -10.90
CA TYR A 110 -22.35 5.53 -11.95
C TYR A 110 -23.69 6.09 -11.49
N LYS A 111 -24.58 6.44 -12.43
CA LYS A 111 -25.99 6.74 -12.12
C LYS A 111 -26.84 5.57 -12.58
N ALA A 112 -27.76 5.11 -11.74
CA ALA A 112 -28.68 4.02 -12.06
C ALA A 112 -29.84 4.48 -12.97
N ASN A 113 -29.53 5.28 -14.00
CA ASN A 113 -30.43 5.73 -15.05
C ASN A 113 -29.81 5.44 -16.42
N THR A 114 -30.59 5.49 -17.50
CA THR A 114 -30.13 5.09 -18.84
C THR A 114 -28.80 5.74 -19.25
N ASN A 115 -28.68 7.06 -19.09
CA ASN A 115 -27.46 7.78 -19.45
C ASN A 115 -26.25 7.38 -18.60
N GLY A 116 -26.45 7.14 -17.29
CA GLY A 116 -25.40 6.69 -16.39
C GLY A 116 -24.94 5.25 -16.69
N LEU A 117 -25.85 4.39 -17.14
CA LEU A 117 -25.54 3.03 -17.56
C LEU A 117 -24.76 2.99 -18.88
N VAL A 118 -25.09 3.87 -19.85
CA VAL A 118 -24.30 4.04 -21.08
C VAL A 118 -22.88 4.50 -20.74
N HIS A 119 -22.74 5.50 -19.86
CA HIS A 119 -21.42 5.97 -19.44
C HIS A 119 -20.59 4.88 -18.74
N LEU A 120 -21.22 4.02 -17.92
CA LEU A 120 -20.58 2.84 -17.34
C LEU A 120 -20.12 1.87 -18.42
N GLN A 121 -20.98 1.57 -19.41
CA GLN A 121 -20.66 0.66 -20.52
C GLN A 121 -19.46 1.13 -21.35
N ASP A 122 -19.32 2.45 -21.54
CA ASP A 122 -18.24 3.04 -22.32
C ASP A 122 -16.92 3.15 -21.54
N SER A 123 -17.01 3.46 -20.23
CA SER A 123 -15.82 3.72 -19.39
C SER A 123 -15.23 2.46 -18.77
N LEU A 124 -16.06 1.49 -18.38
CA LEU A 124 -15.60 0.29 -17.69
C LEU A 124 -14.60 -0.55 -18.49
N PRO A 125 -14.75 -0.76 -19.83
CA PRO A 125 -13.73 -1.44 -20.61
C PRO A 125 -12.37 -0.76 -20.51
N GLN A 126 -12.34 0.58 -20.54
CA GLN A 126 -11.10 1.34 -20.40
C GLN A 126 -10.51 1.11 -19.01
N MET A 127 -11.31 1.11 -17.94
CA MET A 127 -10.81 0.81 -16.60
C MET A 127 -10.33 -0.64 -16.46
N ILE A 128 -11.01 -1.63 -17.06
CA ILE A 128 -10.56 -3.02 -17.02
C ILE A 128 -9.20 -3.17 -17.71
N LEU A 129 -9.01 -2.47 -18.84
CA LEU A 129 -7.77 -2.48 -19.63
C LEU A 129 -6.66 -1.59 -19.04
N HIS A 130 -7.02 -0.49 -18.39
CA HIS A 130 -6.15 0.31 -17.53
C HIS A 130 -5.72 -0.57 -16.37
N PRO A 131 -4.51 -0.48 -15.80
CA PRO A 131 -3.28 -0.95 -16.40
C PRO A 131 -3.14 -2.50 -16.33
N ALA A 132 -3.81 -3.23 -17.22
CA ALA A 132 -3.36 -4.58 -17.58
C ALA A 132 -1.89 -4.56 -18.05
N ASP A 133 -1.44 -3.43 -18.62
CA ASP A 133 -0.05 -3.22 -19.05
C ASP A 133 0.95 -3.01 -17.91
N ALA A 134 0.61 -2.49 -16.73
CA ALA A 134 1.62 -2.32 -15.67
C ALA A 134 1.95 -3.65 -14.99
N MET A 135 0.94 -4.50 -14.78
CA MET A 135 1.15 -5.82 -14.16
C MET A 135 1.71 -6.84 -15.14
N ASP A 136 1.33 -6.84 -16.44
CA ASP A 136 1.93 -7.73 -17.43
C ASP A 136 3.40 -7.35 -17.78
N PHE A 137 3.77 -6.07 -17.68
CA PHE A 137 5.17 -5.63 -17.77
C PHE A 137 6.00 -6.08 -16.55
N LEU A 138 5.36 -6.21 -15.38
CA LEU A 138 5.99 -6.68 -14.13
C LEU A 138 6.00 -8.22 -14.01
N GLN A 139 5.00 -8.91 -14.56
CA GLN A 139 4.82 -10.36 -14.45
C GLN A 139 5.60 -11.15 -15.51
N LYS A 140 5.93 -10.58 -16.67
CA LYS A 140 6.73 -11.27 -17.72
C LYS A 140 8.22 -11.43 -17.43
N LYS A 141 8.68 -11.17 -16.20
CA LYS A 141 10.01 -11.60 -15.73
C LYS A 141 9.94 -12.35 -14.41
N ILE A 142 9.21 -13.47 -14.42
CA ILE A 142 9.51 -14.61 -13.54
C ILE A 142 10.92 -15.07 -13.90
N PHE A 143 11.89 -14.65 -13.10
CA PHE A 143 13.24 -15.23 -13.09
C PHE A 143 13.80 -15.08 -11.69
N GLU A 144 14.37 -16.22 -11.28
CA GLU A 144 14.96 -16.67 -10.02
C GLU A 144 15.92 -15.71 -9.30
N PRO A 145 16.20 -15.99 -8.02
CA PRO A 145 16.99 -15.11 -7.17
C PRO A 145 18.49 -15.29 -7.45
N ASP A 146 19.12 -14.24 -7.97
CA ASP A 146 20.57 -14.09 -7.81
C ASP A 146 20.82 -13.14 -6.63
N LEU A 147 21.05 -13.74 -5.46
CA LEU A 147 21.46 -13.05 -4.23
C LEU A 147 22.61 -13.85 -3.61
N LYS A 148 23.84 -13.63 -4.10
CA LYS A 148 25.04 -14.26 -3.51
C LYS A 148 25.70 -13.48 -2.37
N ASN A 149 25.29 -12.24 -2.09
CA ASN A 149 25.92 -11.45 -1.01
C ASN A 149 24.86 -10.86 -0.07
N PRO A 150 24.65 -11.43 1.14
CA PRO A 150 23.89 -10.76 2.17
C PRO A 150 24.62 -9.48 2.58
N ILE A 151 23.88 -8.36 2.65
CA ILE A 151 24.41 -7.11 3.18
C ILE A 151 24.55 -7.30 4.70
N SER A 152 25.78 -7.17 5.21
CA SER A 152 26.13 -7.34 6.61
C SER A 152 26.33 -5.98 7.25
N PHE A 153 25.30 -5.46 7.93
CA PHE A 153 25.46 -4.35 8.87
C PHE A 153 25.48 -4.87 10.30
N SER A 154 26.16 -4.14 11.19
CA SER A 154 25.80 -4.13 12.61
C SER A 154 24.34 -3.68 12.77
N LYS A 155 23.73 -3.98 13.91
CA LYS A 155 22.33 -3.65 14.21
C LYS A 155 21.97 -2.24 13.73
N SER A 156 20.99 -2.13 12.83
CA SER A 156 20.72 -0.88 12.10
C SER A 156 19.31 -0.37 12.39
N PHE A 157 19.21 0.90 12.79
CA PHE A 157 17.95 1.61 12.96
C PHE A 157 17.64 2.41 11.70
N ILE A 158 16.45 2.18 11.14
CA ILE A 158 15.99 2.81 9.90
C ILE A 158 14.71 3.56 10.23
N SER A 159 14.76 4.89 10.31
CA SER A 159 13.56 5.69 10.49
C SER A 159 12.96 6.09 9.16
N VAL A 160 11.65 5.96 9.04
CA VAL A 160 10.86 6.41 7.91
C VAL A 160 9.83 7.41 8.41
N ALA A 161 9.89 8.64 7.91
CA ALA A 161 8.96 9.71 8.23
C ALA A 161 8.44 10.36 6.94
N GLY A 162 7.21 10.82 6.92
CA GLY A 162 6.61 11.55 5.80
C GLY A 162 6.70 13.05 5.98
N LEU A 163 7.04 13.79 4.93
CA LEU A 163 7.00 15.25 4.96
C LEU A 163 5.59 15.79 5.28
N GLU A 164 4.58 15.07 4.81
CA GLU A 164 3.16 15.41 4.90
C GLU A 164 2.35 14.13 5.17
N GLU A 165 1.10 14.31 5.59
CA GLU A 165 0.14 13.22 5.70
C GLU A 165 -0.02 12.49 4.36
N ARG A 166 -0.25 11.17 4.42
CA ARG A 166 -0.59 10.34 3.25
C ARG A 166 0.46 10.34 2.13
N THR A 167 1.72 10.65 2.46
CA THR A 167 2.84 10.51 1.52
C THR A 167 3.26 9.05 1.30
N GLY A 168 2.64 8.08 1.98
CA GLY A 168 2.96 6.66 1.87
C GLY A 168 4.06 6.19 2.84
N THR A 169 4.24 6.87 3.98
CA THR A 169 5.28 6.58 4.98
C THR A 169 5.24 5.13 5.48
N THR A 170 4.10 4.68 6.01
CA THR A 170 3.91 3.30 6.48
C THR A 170 4.17 2.27 5.39
N LYS A 171 3.72 2.55 4.16
CA LYS A 171 4.00 1.68 3.01
C LYS A 171 5.49 1.59 2.73
N THR A 172 6.21 2.71 2.79
CA THR A 172 7.67 2.72 2.64
C THR A 172 8.34 1.96 3.77
N ALA A 173 7.92 2.14 5.02
CA ALA A 173 8.44 1.38 6.17
C ALA A 173 8.24 -0.14 6.02
N LEU A 174 7.04 -0.57 5.62
CA LEU A 174 6.74 -1.97 5.27
C LEU A 174 7.64 -2.48 4.14
N LEU A 175 7.82 -1.68 3.09
CA LEU A 175 8.66 -2.05 1.96
C LEU A 175 10.12 -2.26 2.37
N PHE A 176 10.70 -1.37 3.17
CA PHE A 176 12.06 -1.57 3.70
C PHE A 176 12.13 -2.81 4.58
N SER A 177 11.11 -3.03 5.39
CA SER A 177 11.05 -4.19 6.27
C SER A 177 11.05 -5.51 5.50
N LEU A 178 10.27 -5.58 4.42
CA LEU A 178 10.20 -6.72 3.50
C LEU A 178 11.45 -6.87 2.63
N PHE A 179 12.15 -5.78 2.32
CA PHE A 179 13.38 -5.78 1.55
C PHE A 179 14.56 -6.41 2.33
N LEU A 180 14.67 -6.09 3.63
CA LEU A 180 15.79 -6.49 4.48
C LEU A 180 15.82 -7.99 4.82
N ARG A 181 14.65 -8.63 4.94
CA ARG A 181 14.41 -10.10 5.08
C ARG A 181 15.05 -10.85 6.27
N ASP A 182 16.05 -10.29 6.93
CA ASP A 182 16.85 -10.96 7.95
C ASP A 182 16.59 -10.35 9.33
N LYS A 183 15.73 -11.01 10.12
CA LYS A 183 15.29 -10.61 11.47
C LYS A 183 15.01 -9.09 11.57
N VAL A 184 13.85 -8.69 11.08
CA VAL A 184 13.41 -7.30 11.04
C VAL A 184 12.28 -7.08 12.04
N LEU A 185 12.37 -6.00 12.80
CA LEU A 185 11.27 -5.45 13.59
C LEU A 185 10.78 -4.17 12.94
N LEU A 186 9.51 -4.12 12.54
CA LEU A 186 8.82 -2.90 12.16
C LEU A 186 8.05 -2.37 13.37
N VAL A 187 8.26 -1.12 13.74
CA VAL A 187 7.59 -0.46 14.86
C VAL A 187 6.85 0.77 14.35
N GLU A 188 5.55 0.85 14.61
CA GLU A 188 4.78 2.07 14.37
C GLU A 188 4.80 2.98 15.60
N LEU A 189 5.26 4.20 15.35
CA LEU A 189 5.31 5.32 16.29
C LEU A 189 4.49 6.51 15.77
N ASN A 190 3.71 6.32 14.70
CA ASN A 190 2.81 7.32 14.15
C ASN A 190 1.58 7.53 15.05
N GLU A 191 1.66 8.45 16.00
CA GLU A 191 0.58 8.73 16.95
C GLU A 191 -0.67 9.36 16.32
N LYS A 192 -0.51 10.08 15.21
CA LYS A 192 -1.63 10.85 14.63
C LYS A 192 -2.59 9.99 13.82
N HIS A 193 -2.03 9.09 13.02
CA HIS A 193 -2.80 8.25 12.09
C HIS A 193 -2.16 6.85 12.01
N PRO A 194 -2.17 6.06 13.10
CA PRO A 194 -1.67 4.69 13.06
C PRO A 194 -2.53 3.87 12.10
N VAL A 195 -1.87 3.13 11.20
CA VAL A 195 -2.53 2.38 10.13
C VAL A 195 -2.10 0.92 10.10
N LEU A 196 -1.05 0.48 10.81
CA LEU A 196 -0.62 -0.92 10.76
C LEU A 196 -1.71 -1.86 11.26
N LEU A 197 -2.21 -1.64 12.47
CA LEU A 197 -3.29 -2.47 13.03
C LEU A 197 -4.57 -2.33 12.21
N GLU A 198 -4.86 -1.11 11.78
CA GLU A 198 -6.09 -0.83 11.04
C GLU A 198 -6.06 -1.42 9.63
N TYR A 199 -4.97 -1.44 8.87
CA TYR A 199 -5.00 -1.78 7.44
C TYR A 199 -4.09 -2.91 7.01
N PHE A 200 -3.11 -3.28 7.83
CA PHE A 200 -2.02 -4.20 7.44
C PHE A 200 -1.96 -5.49 8.28
N LEU A 201 -2.68 -5.56 9.40
CA LEU A 201 -2.63 -6.67 10.33
C LEU A 201 -4.00 -7.31 10.56
N LEU A 202 -4.01 -8.62 10.75
CA LEU A 202 -5.15 -9.39 11.24
C LEU A 202 -4.82 -9.93 12.64
N GLU A 203 -5.86 -10.15 13.45
CA GLU A 203 -5.71 -10.70 14.81
C GLU A 203 -5.03 -12.08 14.80
N GLU A 204 -5.29 -12.90 13.78
CA GLU A 204 -4.64 -14.21 13.60
C GLU A 204 -3.13 -14.14 13.34
N TYR A 205 -2.61 -12.96 13.00
CA TYR A 205 -1.16 -12.75 12.84
C TYR A 205 -0.47 -12.46 14.17
N PHE A 206 -1.22 -12.27 15.25
CA PHE A 206 -0.69 -11.97 16.56
C PHE A 206 -0.18 -13.24 17.26
N ASP A 207 1.08 -13.20 17.70
CA ASP A 207 1.65 -14.22 18.56
C ASP A 207 1.63 -13.75 20.02
N ALA A 208 0.77 -14.38 20.83
CA ALA A 208 0.62 -14.05 22.24
C ALA A 208 1.87 -14.36 23.09
N ALA A 209 2.73 -15.29 22.66
CA ALA A 209 3.93 -15.66 23.42
C ALA A 209 5.01 -14.57 23.32
N THR A 210 5.15 -13.97 22.14
CA THR A 210 6.14 -12.91 21.89
C THR A 210 5.55 -11.52 22.02
N GLY A 211 4.23 -11.36 21.91
CA GLY A 211 3.56 -10.06 21.87
C GLY A 211 3.73 -9.33 20.54
N LEU A 212 4.14 -10.03 19.48
CA LEU A 212 4.47 -9.49 18.16
C LEU A 212 3.49 -9.99 17.09
N TYR A 213 3.32 -9.23 16.02
CA TYR A 213 2.61 -9.71 14.83
C TYR A 213 3.59 -10.28 13.82
N TYR A 214 3.25 -11.42 13.22
CA TYR A 214 4.01 -12.07 12.15
C TYR A 214 3.12 -12.32 10.94
N LEU A 215 3.56 -11.86 9.77
CA LEU A 215 2.85 -12.11 8.53
C LEU A 215 3.11 -13.56 8.07
N PRO A 216 2.10 -14.31 7.60
CA PRO A 216 2.23 -15.74 7.27
C PRO A 216 3.37 -16.08 6.31
N ASN A 217 3.64 -15.19 5.35
CA ASN A 217 4.67 -15.38 4.31
C ASN A 217 5.98 -14.62 4.59
N CYS A 218 6.11 -14.00 5.77
CA CYS A 218 7.28 -13.22 6.16
C CYS A 218 7.66 -13.50 7.63
N PRO A 219 8.07 -14.73 7.98
CA PRO A 219 8.32 -15.12 9.38
C PRO A 219 9.48 -14.35 10.04
N ASN A 220 10.36 -13.75 9.24
CA ASN A 220 11.47 -12.93 9.73
C ASN A 220 11.10 -11.46 9.94
N LEU A 221 9.85 -11.07 9.68
CA LEU A 221 9.33 -9.73 9.91
C LEU A 221 8.36 -9.75 11.08
N ALA A 222 8.81 -9.22 12.21
CA ALA A 222 7.95 -8.91 13.34
C ALA A 222 7.41 -7.49 13.22
N ILE A 223 6.16 -7.29 13.59
CA ILE A 223 5.49 -5.99 13.50
C ILE A 223 4.90 -5.61 14.87
N LEU A 224 5.15 -4.38 15.31
CA LEU A 224 4.56 -3.75 16.48
C LEU A 224 3.73 -2.54 16.04
N PRO A 225 2.38 -2.63 16.02
CA PRO A 225 1.54 -1.46 15.81
C PRO A 225 1.60 -0.51 17.02
N LEU A 226 1.15 0.74 16.82
CA LEU A 226 1.27 1.80 17.83
C LEU A 226 0.75 1.39 19.22
N GLU A 227 -0.39 0.68 19.28
CA GLU A 227 -1.04 0.29 20.53
C GLU A 227 -0.18 -0.64 21.40
N ARG A 228 0.85 -1.26 20.81
CA ARG A 228 1.77 -2.19 21.48
C ARG A 228 3.21 -1.69 21.48
N SER A 229 3.49 -0.50 20.93
CA SER A 229 4.86 -0.02 20.74
C SER A 229 5.47 0.63 21.98
N GLN A 230 4.71 0.89 23.06
CA GLN A 230 5.24 1.59 24.26
C GLN A 230 6.57 1.04 24.80
N ASN A 231 6.78 -0.28 24.75
CA ASN A 231 8.00 -0.93 25.21
C ASN A 231 8.77 -1.61 24.06
N TRP A 232 8.68 -1.08 22.84
CA TRP A 232 9.29 -1.72 21.66
C TRP A 232 10.80 -1.96 21.81
N THR A 233 11.46 -1.14 22.64
CA THR A 233 12.89 -1.21 22.90
C THR A 233 13.34 -2.54 23.51
N GLN A 234 12.47 -3.23 24.25
CA GLN A 234 12.78 -4.54 24.84
C GLN A 234 13.01 -5.64 23.78
N TYR A 235 12.46 -5.46 22.58
CA TYR A 235 12.55 -6.45 21.52
C TYR A 235 13.81 -6.30 20.68
N ILE A 236 14.49 -5.14 20.72
CA ILE A 236 15.51 -4.76 19.74
C ILE A 236 16.63 -5.80 19.67
N GLU A 237 17.08 -6.38 20.79
CA GLU A 237 18.15 -7.39 20.82
C GLU A 237 17.89 -8.65 19.99
N ASN A 238 16.63 -8.95 19.69
CA ASN A 238 16.27 -10.11 18.88
C ASN A 238 16.32 -9.85 17.37
N PHE A 239 16.51 -8.60 16.95
CA PHE A 239 16.41 -8.17 15.56
C PHE A 239 17.70 -7.50 15.08
N LYS A 240 18.06 -7.79 13.83
CA LYS A 240 19.21 -7.19 13.16
C LYS A 240 18.86 -5.81 12.62
N TYR A 241 17.63 -5.63 12.15
CA TYR A 241 17.12 -4.36 11.66
C TYR A 241 15.90 -3.94 12.45
N VAL A 242 15.83 -2.66 12.80
CA VAL A 242 14.62 -2.05 13.32
C VAL A 242 14.20 -0.92 12.39
N VAL A 243 13.01 -1.05 11.82
CA VAL A 243 12.38 -0.03 10.98
C VAL A 243 11.35 0.70 11.81
N LEU A 244 11.47 2.02 11.92
CA LEU A 244 10.55 2.87 12.67
C LEU A 244 9.66 3.63 11.67
N ASP A 245 8.36 3.38 11.70
CA ASP A 245 7.36 4.21 11.02
C ASP A 245 6.96 5.36 11.95
N LEU A 246 7.49 6.55 11.67
CA LEU A 246 7.31 7.73 12.51
C LEU A 246 6.10 8.57 12.11
N GLY A 247 5.37 8.20 11.05
CA GLY A 247 4.27 9.01 10.54
C GLY A 247 4.75 10.33 9.95
N VAL A 248 4.10 11.44 10.27
CA VAL A 248 4.45 12.76 9.74
C VAL A 248 5.63 13.36 10.50
N PHE A 249 6.67 13.72 9.76
CA PHE A 249 7.85 14.40 10.27
C PHE A 249 7.50 15.76 10.86
N SER A 250 7.99 15.98 12.07
CA SER A 250 7.84 17.22 12.82
C SER A 250 9.25 17.69 13.19
N PRO A 251 9.71 18.88 12.75
CA PRO A 251 11.06 19.36 13.03
C PRO A 251 11.25 19.88 14.47
N HIS A 252 10.26 19.70 15.35
CA HIS A 252 10.34 20.18 16.72
C HIS A 252 11.23 19.26 17.57
N VAL A 253 12.27 19.81 18.21
CA VAL A 253 13.27 19.02 18.96
C VAL A 253 12.68 18.26 20.16
N SER A 254 11.60 18.78 20.75
CA SER A 254 10.85 18.12 21.82
C SER A 254 9.97 16.97 21.34
N ASP A 255 9.81 16.82 20.03
CA ASP A 255 9.02 15.76 19.42
C ASP A 255 9.80 14.45 19.44
N SER A 256 9.19 13.38 19.96
CA SER A 256 9.78 12.05 19.99
C SER A 256 10.11 11.55 18.58
N CYS A 257 9.24 11.85 17.59
CA CYS A 257 9.47 11.52 16.18
C CYS A 257 10.78 12.14 15.68
N TYR A 258 11.04 13.41 16.00
CA TYR A 258 12.28 14.07 15.60
C TYR A 258 13.50 13.37 16.21
N GLN A 259 13.46 13.06 17.50
CA GLN A 259 14.57 12.43 18.21
C GLN A 259 14.88 11.03 17.67
N GLU A 260 13.85 10.23 17.42
CA GLU A 260 13.92 8.90 16.80
C GLU A 260 14.51 8.97 15.39
N PHE A 261 14.07 9.96 14.61
CA PHE A 261 14.61 10.21 13.28
C PHE A 261 16.09 10.57 13.34
N GLN A 262 16.50 11.49 14.24
CA GLN A 262 17.90 11.91 14.38
C GLN A 262 18.82 10.77 14.81
N ARG A 263 18.41 9.92 15.76
CA ARG A 263 19.26 8.85 16.29
C ARG A 263 19.42 7.65 15.35
N SER A 264 18.61 7.56 14.30
CA SER A 264 18.61 6.42 13.39
C SER A 264 19.85 6.39 12.49
N SER A 265 20.37 5.18 12.24
CA SER A 265 21.51 4.95 11.35
C SER A 265 21.20 5.28 9.89
N MET A 266 19.93 5.11 9.50
CA MET A 266 19.40 5.48 8.20
C MET A 266 18.12 6.29 8.42
N ARG A 267 18.03 7.44 7.74
CA ARG A 267 16.90 8.37 7.85
C ARG A 267 16.25 8.51 6.48
N ILE A 268 14.97 8.17 6.38
CA ILE A 268 14.22 8.19 5.13
C ILE A 268 13.05 9.15 5.30
N LEU A 269 13.08 10.24 4.53
CA LEU A 269 11.97 11.18 4.45
C LEU A 269 11.15 10.88 3.19
N THR A 270 9.85 10.63 3.33
CA THR A 270 8.94 10.34 2.21
C THR A 270 8.19 11.59 1.77
N SER A 271 8.00 11.75 0.46
CA SER A 271 7.20 12.83 -0.12
C SER A 271 6.53 12.37 -1.42
N LEU A 272 5.50 13.07 -1.88
CA LEU A 272 4.92 12.87 -3.21
C LEU A 272 5.68 13.63 -4.32
N GLY A 273 6.60 14.54 -3.94
CA GLY A 273 7.32 15.37 -4.90
C GLY A 273 6.45 16.43 -5.59
N SER A 274 5.35 16.84 -4.97
CA SER A 274 4.50 17.94 -5.43
C SER A 274 5.23 19.30 -5.32
N PRO A 275 4.84 20.33 -6.09
CA PRO A 275 5.50 21.64 -6.04
C PRO A 275 5.59 22.26 -4.65
N TRP A 276 4.53 22.16 -3.83
CA TRP A 276 4.53 22.68 -2.46
C TRP A 276 5.42 21.85 -1.52
N SER A 277 5.45 20.52 -1.69
CA SER A 277 6.36 19.66 -0.92
C SER A 277 7.82 20.03 -1.22
N ILE A 278 8.16 20.39 -2.47
CA ILE A 278 9.52 20.84 -2.81
C ILE A 278 9.89 22.11 -2.06
N GLN A 279 9.00 23.10 -2.02
CA GLN A 279 9.22 24.33 -1.26
C GLN A 279 9.42 24.04 0.24
N HIS A 280 8.62 23.12 0.80
CA HIS A 280 8.79 22.69 2.17
C HIS A 280 10.15 21.99 2.38
N LEU A 281 10.53 21.07 1.50
CA LEU A 281 11.84 20.40 1.51
C LEU A 281 13.00 21.38 1.37
N GLN A 282 12.86 22.49 0.65
CA GLN A 282 13.86 23.55 0.52
C GLN A 282 14.06 24.34 1.81
N ASN A 283 13.04 24.43 2.65
CA ASN A 283 13.10 25.18 3.92
C ASN A 283 13.40 24.29 5.14
N LEU A 284 13.16 22.98 5.03
CA LEU A 284 13.33 22.05 6.15
C LEU A 284 14.80 21.87 6.54
N ASN A 285 15.17 22.09 7.80
CA ASN A 285 16.54 21.84 8.26
C ASN A 285 16.65 20.43 8.83
N ILE A 286 17.29 19.52 8.10
CA ILE A 286 17.50 18.12 8.51
C ILE A 286 18.92 17.67 8.19
N PRO A 287 19.41 16.57 8.79
CA PRO A 287 20.72 16.02 8.48
C PRO A 287 20.89 15.76 6.98
N GLN A 288 22.03 16.19 6.43
CA GLN A 288 22.32 16.11 5.00
C GLN A 288 22.41 14.68 4.49
N ASP A 289 22.71 13.71 5.35
CA ASP A 289 22.71 12.27 5.06
C ASP A 289 21.31 11.64 5.04
N THR A 290 20.24 12.43 5.22
CA THR A 290 18.86 11.96 5.07
C THR A 290 18.57 11.59 3.62
N PHE A 291 18.00 10.40 3.42
CA PHE A 291 17.50 9.92 2.14
C PHE A 291 16.11 10.48 1.86
N LEU A 292 15.89 10.98 0.65
CA LEU A 292 14.59 11.47 0.20
C LEU A 292 13.95 10.43 -0.73
N TRP A 293 12.80 9.92 -0.32
CA TRP A 293 12.04 8.90 -1.03
C TRP A 293 10.75 9.48 -1.61
N LEU A 294 10.70 9.62 -2.93
CA LEU A 294 9.57 10.20 -3.64
C LEU A 294 8.61 9.11 -4.10
N ASN A 295 7.45 9.01 -3.46
CA ASN A 295 6.40 8.08 -3.85
C ASN A 295 5.65 8.62 -5.07
N PHE A 296 5.50 7.77 -6.10
CA PHE A 296 4.73 8.07 -7.32
C PHE A 296 5.27 9.26 -8.15
N CYS A 297 6.55 9.57 -8.01
CA CYS A 297 7.17 10.70 -8.72
C CYS A 297 7.68 10.27 -10.11
N PRO A 298 7.21 10.90 -11.22
CA PRO A 298 7.72 10.64 -12.56
C PRO A 298 9.21 11.01 -12.68
N GLU A 299 9.92 10.37 -13.61
CA GLU A 299 11.36 10.57 -13.80
C GLU A 299 11.74 12.03 -14.12
N GLU A 300 10.94 12.72 -14.93
CA GLU A 300 11.17 14.13 -15.26
C GLU A 300 11.05 15.02 -14.02
N SER A 301 10.04 14.78 -13.18
CA SER A 301 9.83 15.47 -11.91
C SER A 301 10.98 15.17 -10.93
N LEU A 302 11.43 13.90 -10.85
CA LEU A 302 12.59 13.52 -10.03
C LEU A 302 13.84 14.32 -10.44
N LYS A 303 14.14 14.41 -11.75
CA LYS A 303 15.29 15.18 -12.26
C LYS A 303 15.18 16.66 -11.91
N ALA A 304 13.99 17.25 -12.01
CA ALA A 304 13.76 18.64 -11.62
C ALA A 304 13.99 18.85 -10.11
N ILE A 305 13.44 17.96 -9.28
CA ILE A 305 13.60 17.99 -7.82
C ILE A 305 15.08 17.89 -7.44
N GLN A 306 15.80 16.89 -7.98
CA GLN A 306 17.22 16.69 -7.71
C GLN A 306 18.07 17.93 -8.03
N ARG A 307 17.71 18.72 -9.05
CA ARG A 307 18.38 20.00 -9.35
C ARG A 307 18.04 21.08 -8.32
N ASN A 308 16.77 21.19 -7.93
CA ASN A 308 16.25 22.24 -7.04
C ASN A 308 16.69 22.10 -5.57
N ILE A 309 16.99 20.89 -5.11
CA ILE A 309 17.44 20.60 -3.74
C ILE A 309 18.81 19.90 -3.73
N LYS A 310 19.63 20.15 -4.77
CA LYS A 310 20.94 19.55 -4.94
C LYS A 310 21.82 19.75 -3.70
N GLY A 311 22.37 18.67 -3.17
CA GLY A 311 23.29 18.68 -2.03
C GLY A 311 22.64 18.89 -0.66
N LYS A 312 21.31 19.06 -0.58
CA LYS A 312 20.61 19.21 0.70
C LYS A 312 20.32 17.88 1.40
N TYR A 313 20.14 16.84 0.60
CA TYR A 313 19.83 15.47 1.02
C TYR A 313 20.92 14.54 0.48
N GLY A 314 21.01 13.32 1.02
CA GLY A 314 21.98 12.32 0.59
C GLY A 314 21.59 11.77 -0.77
N THR A 315 20.91 10.64 -0.78
CA THR A 315 20.32 10.06 -2.00
C THR A 315 18.86 10.48 -2.13
N ILE A 316 18.48 10.95 -3.33
CA ILE A 316 17.10 11.27 -3.70
C ILE A 316 16.63 10.27 -4.74
N VAL A 317 15.63 9.45 -4.40
CA VAL A 317 15.10 8.39 -5.26
C VAL A 317 13.60 8.51 -5.45
N ALA A 318 13.08 7.97 -6.54
CA ALA A 318 11.65 7.78 -6.75
C ALA A 318 11.29 6.30 -6.67
N SER A 319 10.21 5.98 -5.96
CA SER A 319 9.68 4.62 -5.89
C SER A 319 8.63 4.39 -6.97
N PRO A 320 8.73 3.28 -7.74
CA PRO A 320 7.68 2.91 -8.67
C PRO A 320 6.40 2.54 -7.89
N TYR A 321 5.26 2.76 -8.55
CA TYR A 321 3.97 2.33 -8.02
C TYR A 321 3.94 0.80 -7.86
N GLN A 322 3.54 0.33 -6.67
CA GLN A 322 3.42 -1.09 -6.34
C GLN A 322 2.13 -1.33 -5.54
N PRO A 323 1.08 -1.93 -6.12
CA PRO A 323 -0.21 -2.10 -5.46
C PRO A 323 -0.20 -3.18 -4.37
N ASN A 324 0.65 -4.20 -4.53
CA ASN A 324 0.79 -5.26 -3.54
C ASN A 324 1.91 -4.89 -2.55
N TRP A 325 1.52 -4.45 -1.36
CA TRP A 325 2.43 -4.03 -0.30
C TRP A 325 3.24 -5.17 0.31
N LEU A 326 2.82 -6.44 0.18
CA LEU A 326 3.57 -7.61 0.64
C LEU A 326 4.72 -8.01 -0.29
N PHE A 327 4.79 -7.42 -1.49
CA PHE A 327 5.78 -7.77 -2.47
C PHE A 327 6.68 -6.59 -2.82
N VAL A 328 7.98 -6.78 -2.66
CA VAL A 328 8.99 -5.81 -3.12
C VAL A 328 9.39 -6.17 -4.56
N SER A 329 9.04 -5.30 -5.51
CA SER A 329 9.36 -5.48 -6.93
C SER A 329 10.87 -5.42 -7.20
N LYS A 330 11.30 -5.86 -8.40
CA LYS A 330 12.73 -5.79 -8.79
C LYS A 330 13.22 -4.35 -8.84
N GLU A 331 12.37 -3.46 -9.32
CA GLU A 331 12.61 -2.03 -9.43
C GLU A 331 12.72 -1.41 -8.04
N GLN A 332 11.82 -1.76 -7.12
CA GLN A 332 11.91 -1.32 -5.72
C GLN A 332 13.17 -1.84 -5.04
N LYS A 333 13.56 -3.12 -5.25
CA LYS A 333 14.82 -3.66 -4.74
C LYS A 333 16.03 -2.90 -5.27
N LYS A 334 16.05 -2.52 -6.55
CA LYS A 334 17.11 -1.70 -7.13
C LYS A 334 17.19 -0.34 -6.43
N VAL A 335 16.05 0.30 -6.21
CA VAL A 335 15.98 1.60 -5.52
C VAL A 335 16.43 1.48 -4.06
N CYS A 336 15.96 0.47 -3.31
CA CYS A 336 16.41 0.25 -1.94
C CYS A 336 17.93 0.06 -1.86
N ARG A 337 18.52 -0.72 -2.77
CA ARG A 337 19.98 -0.94 -2.80
C ARG A 337 20.79 0.34 -2.97
N GLN A 338 20.28 1.34 -3.70
CA GLN A 338 20.95 2.65 -3.84
C GLN A 338 21.06 3.44 -2.53
N LEU A 339 20.36 3.01 -1.46
CA LEU A 339 20.49 3.63 -0.14
C LEU A 339 21.47 2.89 0.76
N PHE A 340 21.87 1.66 0.40
CA PHE A 340 22.78 0.82 1.20
C PHE A 340 24.20 0.73 0.60
N PHE A 341 24.41 1.23 -0.62
CA PHE A 341 25.67 1.29 -1.36
C PHE A 341 25.83 2.68 -1.96
#